data_AF-A0AAW7YT53-F1
#
_entry.id   AF-A0AAW7YT53-F1
#
_cell.length_a   1.000
_cell.length_b   1.000
_cell.length_c   1.000
_cell.angle_alpha   90.00
_cell.angle_beta   90.00
_cell.angle_gamma   90.00
#
_symmetry.space_group_name_H-M   'P 1'
#
loop_
_entity.id
_entity.type
_entity.pdbx_description
1 polymer ?
#
loop_
_entity_poly.entity_id
_entity_poly.type
_entity_poly.pdbx_seq_one_letter_code
_entity_poly.pdbx_strand_id
1 'polypeptide(L)'
;MLEACYLVFIPIVNPSGMVLQRRANGNGVDLMRNSPSYAKGKATFMVGGQRISRRLPWYQGNKNGVMETESQAIYDFAEQHLFGRPFSLVLDCHSGFGHQDRIWVPYAQSATTAIEDIGSVYRLRQVFFESFP
;
A
#
# COMPACT_ATOMS: atom_id res chain seq x y z
N MET A 1 26.83 3.12 3.46
CA MET A 1 25.36 2.92 3.49
C MET A 1 25.00 1.45 3.33
N LEU A 2 25.36 0.79 2.22
CA LEU A 2 24.97 -0.62 1.97
C LEU A 2 25.56 -1.64 2.96
N GLU A 3 26.68 -1.32 3.62
CA GLU A 3 27.25 -2.15 4.70
C GLU A 3 26.43 -2.14 6.00
N ALA A 4 25.58 -1.13 6.19
CA ALA A 4 24.78 -0.92 7.41
C ALA A 4 23.27 -1.00 7.16
N CYS A 5 22.84 -1.16 5.91
CA CYS A 5 21.44 -1.16 5.51
C CYS A 5 21.11 -2.44 4.74
N TYR A 6 20.04 -3.11 5.16
CA TYR A 6 19.45 -4.18 4.38
C TYR A 6 18.42 -3.61 3.42
N LEU A 7 18.66 -3.78 2.12
CA LEU A 7 17.82 -3.25 1.05
C LEU A 7 17.12 -4.39 0.31
N VAL A 8 15.82 -4.24 0.07
CA VAL A 8 14.98 -5.22 -0.62
C VAL A 8 14.17 -4.52 -1.68
N PHE A 9 14.03 -5.17 -2.83
CA PHE A 9 13.12 -4.76 -3.88
C PHE A 9 12.18 -5.91 -4.23
N ILE A 10 10.88 -5.64 -4.26
CA ILE A 10 9.87 -6.55 -4.81
C ILE A 10 9.37 -5.88 -6.09
N PRO A 11 9.97 -6.18 -7.24
CA PRO A 11 9.73 -5.42 -8.47
C PRO A 11 8.30 -5.60 -8.99
N ILE A 12 7.68 -6.75 -8.73
CA ILE A 12 6.33 -7.07 -9.19
C ILE A 12 5.57 -7.72 -8.05
N VAL A 13 4.61 -6.99 -7.49
CA VAL A 13 3.69 -7.50 -6.46
C VAL A 13 2.48 -8.20 -7.09
N ASN A 14 2.00 -7.72 -8.24
CA ASN A 14 0.83 -8.27 -8.94
C ASN A 14 1.23 -8.90 -10.30
N PRO A 15 1.90 -10.08 -10.31
CA PRO A 15 2.33 -10.70 -11.56
C PRO A 15 1.13 -11.16 -12.41
N SER A 16 0.07 -11.65 -11.78
CA SER A 16 -1.15 -12.11 -12.45
C SER A 16 -1.87 -10.97 -13.16
N GLY A 17 -2.04 -9.82 -12.49
CA GLY A 17 -2.58 -8.61 -13.08
C GLY A 17 -1.70 -8.05 -14.20
N MET A 18 -0.38 -8.12 -14.07
CA MET A 18 0.54 -7.66 -15.11
C MET A 18 0.39 -8.45 -16.40
N VAL A 19 0.37 -9.78 -16.32
CA VAL A 19 0.16 -10.67 -17.50
C VAL A 19 -1.20 -10.41 -18.13
N LEU A 20 -2.24 -10.18 -17.31
CA LEU A 20 -3.59 -9.93 -17.78
C LEU A 20 -3.85 -8.46 -18.17
N GLN A 21 -2.86 -7.57 -18.04
CA GLN A 21 -2.99 -6.11 -18.20
C GLN A 21 -4.14 -5.51 -17.39
N ARG A 22 -4.24 -5.89 -16.11
CA ARG A 22 -5.28 -5.46 -15.17
C ARG A 22 -4.69 -4.87 -13.91
N ARG A 23 -5.39 -3.88 -13.33
CA ARG A 23 -5.11 -3.36 -11.98
C ARG A 23 -5.28 -4.45 -10.92
N ALA A 24 -6.34 -5.24 -11.05
CA ALA A 24 -6.65 -6.33 -10.13
C ALA A 24 -5.75 -7.54 -10.36
N ASN A 25 -5.64 -8.43 -9.36
CA ASN A 25 -4.98 -9.71 -9.50
C ASN A 25 -5.82 -10.72 -10.33
N GLY A 26 -5.34 -11.96 -10.44
CA GLY A 26 -5.99 -13.04 -11.18
C GLY A 26 -7.43 -13.34 -10.72
N ASN A 27 -7.75 -13.09 -9.44
CA ASN A 27 -9.09 -13.27 -8.89
C ASN A 27 -10.01 -12.04 -9.08
N GLY A 28 -9.49 -10.97 -9.67
CA GLY A 28 -10.21 -9.71 -9.86
C GLY A 28 -10.25 -8.83 -8.60
N VAL A 29 -9.37 -9.07 -7.64
CA VAL A 29 -9.23 -8.28 -6.41
C VAL A 29 -8.16 -7.20 -6.58
N ASP A 30 -8.46 -5.98 -6.17
CA ASP A 30 -7.50 -4.89 -6.03
C ASP A 30 -6.69 -5.09 -4.74
N LEU A 31 -5.42 -5.47 -4.89
CA LEU A 31 -4.51 -5.71 -3.77
C LEU A 31 -4.38 -4.48 -2.84
N MET A 32 -4.52 -3.26 -3.38
CA MET A 32 -4.49 -2.01 -2.59
C MET A 32 -5.74 -1.78 -1.73
N ARG A 33 -6.70 -2.71 -1.74
CA ARG A 33 -7.91 -2.71 -0.89
C ARG A 33 -8.12 -4.01 -0.14
N ASN A 34 -7.20 -4.96 -0.26
CA ASN A 34 -7.35 -6.33 0.24
C ASN A 34 -6.67 -6.57 1.60
N SER A 35 -6.21 -5.52 2.29
CA SER A 35 -5.72 -5.64 3.66
C SER A 35 -6.84 -5.92 4.68
N PRO A 36 -6.53 -6.46 5.88
CA PRO A 36 -7.51 -6.66 6.94
C PRO A 36 -7.99 -5.33 7.57
N SER A 37 -7.39 -4.21 7.20
CA SER A 37 -7.71 -2.88 7.71
C SER A 37 -8.97 -2.32 7.05
N TYR A 38 -9.91 -1.83 7.87
CA TYR A 38 -11.15 -1.23 7.40
C TYR A 38 -11.21 0.26 7.76
N ALA A 39 -11.85 1.05 6.89
CA ALA A 39 -12.11 2.45 7.17
C ALA A 39 -12.93 2.59 8.46
N LYS A 40 -12.46 3.42 9.40
CA LYS A 40 -13.15 3.72 10.67
C LYS A 40 -14.28 4.76 10.52
N GLY A 41 -14.60 5.14 9.28
CA GLY A 41 -15.61 6.13 8.91
C GLY A 41 -16.10 5.92 7.49
N LYS A 42 -16.78 6.92 6.92
CA LYS A 42 -17.25 6.86 5.52
C LYS A 42 -16.05 6.92 4.57
N ALA A 43 -15.76 5.81 3.90
CA ALA A 43 -14.86 5.81 2.76
C ALA A 43 -15.56 6.45 1.55
N THR A 44 -14.77 7.01 0.62
CA THR A 44 -15.30 7.51 -0.66
C THR A 44 -16.04 6.39 -1.39
N PHE A 45 -17.29 6.65 -1.78
CA PHE A 45 -18.14 5.66 -2.45
C PHE A 45 -17.40 5.04 -3.65
N MET A 46 -17.39 3.70 -3.72
CA MET A 46 -16.65 2.87 -4.68
C MET A 46 -15.12 2.93 -4.57
N VAL A 47 -14.52 4.12 -4.60
CA VAL A 47 -13.05 4.32 -4.63
C VAL A 47 -12.37 3.81 -3.36
N GLY A 48 -13.08 3.88 -2.23
CA GLY A 48 -12.64 3.36 -0.93
C GLY A 48 -12.51 1.84 -0.85
N GLY A 49 -12.86 1.13 -1.92
CA GLY A 49 -13.01 -0.32 -1.94
C GLY A 49 -14.49 -0.69 -2.02
N GLN A 50 -14.83 -1.54 -2.98
CA GLN A 50 -16.20 -2.02 -3.18
C GLN A 50 -16.26 -3.55 -3.18
N ARG A 51 -17.43 -4.10 -2.86
CA ARG A 51 -17.68 -5.55 -2.82
C ARG A 51 -18.82 -6.02 -3.73
N ILE A 52 -19.28 -5.15 -4.63
CA ILE A 52 -20.39 -5.41 -5.53
C ILE A 52 -19.98 -6.43 -6.60
N SER A 53 -18.82 -6.22 -7.24
CA SER A 53 -18.37 -7.12 -8.31
C SER A 53 -16.86 -7.03 -8.56
N ARG A 54 -16.23 -8.18 -8.77
CA ARG A 54 -14.83 -8.32 -9.22
C ARG A 54 -14.56 -7.80 -10.63
N ARG A 55 -15.62 -7.47 -11.39
CA ARG A 55 -15.51 -6.86 -12.73
C ARG A 55 -15.44 -5.34 -12.68
N LEU A 56 -15.71 -4.74 -11.52
CA LEU A 56 -15.63 -3.29 -11.32
C LEU A 56 -14.29 -2.93 -10.64
N PRO A 57 -13.75 -1.72 -10.90
CA PRO A 57 -12.54 -1.25 -10.22
C PRO A 57 -12.65 -1.30 -8.69
N TRP A 58 -11.49 -1.39 -8.03
CA TRP A 58 -11.36 -1.35 -6.57
C TRP A 58 -12.15 -2.43 -5.83
N TYR A 59 -12.42 -3.58 -6.47
CA TYR A 59 -13.03 -4.72 -5.78
C TYR A 59 -12.09 -5.24 -4.71
N GLN A 60 -12.53 -5.26 -3.45
CA GLN A 60 -11.66 -5.54 -2.32
C GLN A 60 -11.68 -6.99 -1.82
N GLY A 61 -12.32 -7.89 -2.57
CA GLY A 61 -12.56 -9.27 -2.16
C GLY A 61 -13.80 -9.44 -1.28
N ASN A 62 -14.06 -10.68 -0.89
CA ASN A 62 -15.26 -11.03 -0.13
C ASN A 62 -15.28 -10.41 1.27
N LYS A 63 -16.47 -10.22 1.82
CA LYS A 63 -16.61 -9.82 3.22
C LYS A 63 -16.12 -10.98 4.09
N ASN A 64 -15.25 -10.69 5.05
CA ASN A 64 -14.58 -11.71 5.89
C ASN A 64 -13.73 -12.71 5.08
N GLY A 65 -13.35 -12.37 3.85
CA GLY A 65 -12.36 -13.13 3.09
C GLY A 65 -10.97 -12.99 3.71
N VAL A 66 -10.08 -13.90 3.34
CA VAL A 66 -8.66 -13.80 3.65
C VAL A 66 -7.96 -12.82 2.69
N MET A 67 -6.74 -12.43 3.03
CA MET A 67 -5.86 -11.75 2.07
C MET A 67 -5.63 -12.65 0.86
N GLU A 68 -5.54 -12.05 -0.33
CA GLU A 68 -5.08 -12.72 -1.54
C GLU A 68 -3.63 -13.16 -1.37
N THR A 69 -3.23 -14.21 -2.09
CA THR A 69 -1.90 -14.80 -1.99
C THR A 69 -0.79 -13.77 -2.16
N GLU A 70 -0.94 -12.82 -3.09
CA GLU A 70 0.05 -11.76 -3.28
C GLU A 70 0.15 -10.84 -2.05
N SER A 71 -0.98 -10.41 -1.49
CA SER A 71 -1.01 -9.58 -0.27
C SER A 71 -0.41 -10.31 0.94
N GLN A 72 -0.75 -11.59 1.10
CA GLN A 72 -0.22 -12.43 2.17
C GLN A 72 1.29 -12.60 2.05
N ALA A 73 1.82 -12.84 0.86
CA ALA A 73 3.26 -12.96 0.64
C ALA A 73 4.04 -11.70 1.02
N ILE A 74 3.48 -10.50 0.75
CA ILE A 74 4.07 -9.23 1.19
C ILE A 74 4.02 -9.09 2.71
N TYR A 75 2.91 -9.49 3.33
CA TYR A 75 2.79 -9.47 4.79
C TYR A 75 3.81 -10.40 5.45
N ASP A 76 3.89 -11.67 5.02
CA ASP A 76 4.81 -12.66 5.56
C ASP A 76 6.27 -12.20 5.41
N PHE A 77 6.59 -11.61 4.25
CA PHE A 77 7.91 -11.01 4.02
C PHE A 77 8.20 -9.87 4.99
N ALA A 78 7.26 -8.94 5.17
CA ALA A 78 7.43 -7.80 6.07
C ALA A 78 7.56 -8.25 7.53
N GLU A 79 6.76 -9.22 7.95
CA GLU A 79 6.84 -9.82 9.28
C GLU A 79 8.22 -10.45 9.51
N GLN A 80 8.67 -11.29 8.59
CA GLN A 80 9.94 -12.00 8.71
C GLN A 80 11.17 -11.09 8.66
N HIS A 81 11.14 -10.04 7.84
CA HIS A 81 12.34 -9.25 7.53
C HIS A 81 12.35 -7.83 8.10
N LEU A 82 11.20 -7.24 8.45
CA LEU A 82 11.11 -5.83 8.82
C LEU A 82 10.69 -5.60 10.27
N PHE A 83 9.76 -6.39 10.83
CA PHE A 83 9.14 -6.08 12.12
C PHE A 83 10.10 -6.21 13.31
N GLY A 84 11.06 -7.14 13.25
CA GLY A 84 12.06 -7.32 14.30
C GLY A 84 13.23 -6.32 14.26
N ARG A 85 13.24 -5.38 13.31
CA ARG A 85 14.36 -4.45 13.14
C ARG A 85 14.17 -3.18 13.95
N PRO A 86 15.26 -2.55 14.44
CA PRO A 86 15.18 -1.29 15.18
C PRO A 86 14.62 -0.14 14.32
N PHE A 87 14.76 -0.22 13.00
CA PHE A 87 14.20 0.73 12.05
C PHE A 87 13.93 0.05 10.70
N SER A 88 12.78 0.36 10.11
CA SER A 88 12.38 -0.08 8.77
C SER A 88 11.70 1.09 8.04
N LEU A 89 12.09 1.33 6.80
CA LEU A 89 11.43 2.26 5.88
C LEU A 89 10.85 1.46 4.72
N VAL A 90 9.55 1.60 4.48
CA VAL A 90 8.85 0.94 3.38
C VAL A 90 8.34 2.00 2.41
N LEU A 91 8.66 1.83 1.13
CA LEU A 91 8.17 2.67 0.05
C LEU A 91 7.36 1.80 -0.91
N ASP A 92 6.14 2.23 -1.18
CA ASP A 92 5.25 1.61 -2.15
C ASP A 92 5.01 2.61 -3.30
N CYS A 93 5.43 2.25 -4.50
CA CYS A 93 5.50 3.14 -5.65
C CYS A 93 4.30 2.94 -6.58
N HIS A 94 3.59 4.03 -6.85
CA HIS A 94 2.42 4.05 -7.75
C HIS A 94 2.54 5.18 -8.76
N SER A 95 1.91 5.01 -9.92
CA SER A 95 1.75 6.06 -10.93
C SER A 95 0.28 6.26 -11.30
N GLY A 96 -0.03 7.34 -12.02
CA GLY A 96 -1.36 7.59 -12.56
C GLY A 96 -2.28 8.45 -11.68
N PHE A 97 -1.75 9.22 -10.73
CA PHE A 97 -2.55 10.13 -9.89
C PHE A 97 -2.15 11.61 -10.06
N GLY A 98 -2.74 12.26 -11.07
CA GLY A 98 -2.50 13.68 -11.36
C GLY A 98 -1.15 13.95 -12.04
N HIS A 99 -0.78 15.23 -12.09
CA HIS A 99 0.46 15.71 -12.75
C HIS A 99 1.58 16.07 -11.77
N GLN A 100 1.34 15.94 -10.47
CA GLN A 100 2.29 16.31 -9.42
C GLN A 100 2.60 15.08 -8.57
N ASP A 101 3.88 14.88 -8.28
CA ASP A 101 4.33 13.81 -7.40
C ASP A 101 3.83 14.03 -5.97
N ARG A 102 3.51 12.91 -5.31
CA ARG A 102 2.95 12.92 -3.96
C ARG A 102 3.59 11.83 -3.13
N ILE A 103 4.01 12.21 -1.92
CA ILE A 103 4.30 11.26 -0.84
C ILE A 103 3.07 11.19 0.05
N TRP A 104 2.51 9.98 0.16
CA TRP A 104 1.36 9.67 0.99
C TRP A 104 1.84 8.94 2.23
N VAL A 105 1.25 9.28 3.38
CA VAL A 105 1.64 8.72 4.67
C VAL A 105 0.38 8.22 5.40
N PRO A 106 0.49 7.22 6.28
CA PRO A 106 -0.66 6.72 7.03
C PRO A 106 -1.31 7.81 7.91
N TYR A 107 -2.61 7.73 8.21
CA TYR A 107 -3.54 6.66 7.85
C TYR A 107 -4.54 7.11 6.79
N ALA A 108 -4.82 6.25 5.80
CA ALA A 108 -5.96 6.45 4.89
C ALA A 108 -7.30 6.00 5.50
N GLN A 109 -7.27 5.08 6.47
CA GLN A 109 -8.47 4.49 7.08
C GLN A 109 -9.17 5.40 8.11
N SER A 110 -8.52 6.47 8.56
CA SER A 110 -9.03 7.37 9.59
C SER A 110 -8.51 8.79 9.34
N ALA A 111 -9.42 9.76 9.32
CA ALA A 111 -9.06 11.18 9.21
C ALA A 111 -8.68 11.80 10.58
N THR A 112 -9.00 11.13 11.69
CA THR A 112 -8.82 11.67 13.05
C THR A 112 -7.66 11.01 13.80
N THR A 113 -7.09 9.95 13.26
CA THR A 113 -5.95 9.24 13.86
C THR A 113 -4.67 9.71 13.21
N ALA A 114 -3.83 10.43 13.95
CA ALA A 114 -2.48 10.76 13.51
C ALA A 114 -1.57 9.53 13.62
N ILE A 115 -0.56 9.47 12.76
CA ILE A 115 0.62 8.62 12.98
C ILE A 115 1.41 9.17 14.18
N GLU A 116 1.96 8.28 15.00
CA GLU A 116 2.64 8.66 16.25
C GLU A 116 3.80 9.62 16.01
N ASP A 117 4.65 9.34 15.03
CA ASP A 117 5.79 10.19 14.67
C ASP A 117 5.56 10.99 13.37
N ILE A 118 4.46 11.77 13.34
CA ILE A 118 4.13 12.61 12.19
C ILE A 118 5.21 13.66 11.90
N GLY A 119 5.94 14.12 12.93
CA GLY A 119 7.00 15.11 12.80
C GLY A 119 8.15 14.62 11.93
N SER A 120 8.71 13.44 12.25
CA SER A 120 9.80 12.85 11.45
C SER A 120 9.35 12.53 10.03
N VAL A 121 8.14 12.00 9.87
CA VAL A 121 7.57 11.67 8.56
C VAL A 121 7.37 12.93 7.69
N TYR A 122 6.87 14.02 8.29
CA TYR A 122 6.72 15.29 7.59
C TYR A 122 8.08 15.87 7.20
N ARG A 123 9.08 15.84 8.08
CA ARG A 123 10.43 16.32 7.76
C ARG A 123 11.07 15.48 6.65
N LEU A 124 10.92 14.16 6.68
CA LEU A 124 11.39 13.26 5.61
C LEU A 124 10.76 13.65 4.27
N ARG A 125 9.45 13.88 4.24
CA ARG A 125 8.75 14.35 3.05
C ARG A 125 9.31 15.70 2.55
N GLN A 126 9.53 16.66 3.43
CA GLN A 126 10.10 17.96 3.05
C GLN A 126 11.50 17.81 2.45
N VAL A 127 12.39 17.11 3.16
CA VAL A 127 13.77 16.88 2.68
C VAL A 127 13.75 16.18 1.33
N PHE A 128 12.87 15.19 1.12
CA PHE A 128 12.71 14.56 -0.19
C PHE A 128 12.38 15.60 -1.27
N PHE A 129 11.33 16.42 -1.10
CA PHE A 129 10.98 17.41 -2.12
C PHE A 129 11.96 18.60 -2.23
N GLU A 130 12.81 18.84 -1.23
CA GLU A 130 13.86 19.86 -1.26
C GLU A 130 15.16 19.37 -1.93
N SER A 131 15.42 18.05 -1.90
CA SER A 131 16.69 17.44 -2.33
C SER A 131 16.59 16.55 -3.57
N PHE A 132 15.39 16.06 -3.88
CA PHE A 132 15.08 15.40 -5.14
C PHE A 132 14.94 16.48 -6.24
N PRO A 133 15.21 16.14 -7.51
CA PRO A 133 14.91 17.05 -8.61
C PRO A 133 13.50 17.65 -8.56
#